data_AF-A0A0C2CJ86-F1
#
_entry.id   AF-A0A0C2CJ86-F1
#
_cell.length_a   1.000
_cell.length_b   1.000
_cell.length_c   1.000
_cell.angle_alpha   90.00
_cell.angle_beta   90.00
_cell.angle_gamma   90.00
#
_symmetry.space_group_name_H-M   'P 1'
#
loop_
_entity.id
_entity.type
_entity.pdbx_description
1 polymer ?
#
loop_
_entity_poly.entity_id
_entity_poly.type
_entity_poly.pdbx_seq_one_letter_code
_entity_poly.pdbx_strand_id
1 'polypeptide(L)'
;MENGRISIQPSHMFEFLTGNIINRMLFTDRFEKEEERKFFTLKSKLDNIFDTFEPYDVLINGWTINIPLFRRRAEARLKPQSDLLDFLMEQIQKRRKAIADGTHVLDGDGSDFVDAFLI
;
A
#
# COMPACT_ATOMS: atom_id res chain seq x y z
N MET A 1 -10.09 -17.11 -22.02
CA MET A 1 -10.48 -16.75 -23.40
C MET A 1 -11.95 -17.07 -23.55
N GLU A 2 -12.83 -16.06 -23.49
CA GLU A 2 -14.22 -16.20 -23.93
C GLU A 2 -14.38 -15.36 -25.22
N ASN A 3 -14.70 -16.01 -26.32
CA ASN A 3 -15.23 -15.40 -27.56
C ASN A 3 -14.32 -14.48 -28.41
N GLY A 4 -13.00 -14.70 -28.44
CA GLY A 4 -12.12 -14.05 -29.46
C GLY A 4 -12.01 -12.52 -29.36
N ARG A 5 -12.57 -11.91 -28.31
CA ARG A 5 -12.36 -10.51 -27.95
C ARG A 5 -11.31 -10.47 -26.84
N ILE A 6 -10.25 -9.70 -27.04
CA ILE A 6 -9.32 -9.37 -25.95
C ILE A 6 -10.14 -8.55 -24.96
N SER A 7 -10.50 -9.16 -23.82
CA SER A 7 -11.14 -8.46 -22.71
C SER A 7 -10.07 -7.61 -22.04
N ILE A 8 -9.86 -6.40 -22.56
CA ILE A 8 -9.04 -5.38 -21.89
C ILE A 8 -9.93 -4.77 -20.82
N GLN A 9 -9.47 -4.76 -19.57
CA GLN A 9 -10.06 -3.96 -18.50
C GLN A 9 -9.30 -2.62 -18.43
N PRO A 10 -9.83 -1.54 -19.03
CA PRO A 10 -9.08 -0.29 -19.14
C PRO A 10 -8.79 0.32 -17.77
N SER A 11 -9.71 0.19 -16.82
CA SER A 11 -9.53 0.65 -15.43
C SER A 11 -8.29 0.03 -14.79
N HIS A 12 -8.15 -1.29 -14.84
CA HIS A 12 -7.00 -2.01 -14.29
C HIS A 12 -5.69 -1.53 -14.92
N MET A 13 -5.68 -1.27 -16.23
CA MET A 13 -4.47 -0.77 -16.93
C MET A 13 -4.10 0.64 -16.48
N PHE A 14 -5.07 1.56 -16.38
CA PHE A 14 -4.83 2.92 -15.90
C PHE A 14 -4.41 2.97 -14.42
N GLU A 15 -5.03 2.13 -13.58
CA GLU A 15 -4.66 1.99 -12.17
C GLU A 15 -3.23 1.48 -12.02
N PHE A 16 -2.83 0.47 -12.80
CA PHE A 16 -1.46 -0.05 -12.77
C PHE A 16 -0.45 0.99 -13.26
N LEU A 17 -0.75 1.70 -14.34
CA LEU A 17 0.10 2.77 -14.87
C LEU A 17 0.32 3.86 -13.81
N THR A 18 -0.77 4.32 -13.20
CA THR A 18 -0.73 5.37 -12.16
C THR A 18 0.04 4.88 -10.94
N GLY A 19 -0.22 3.66 -10.48
CA GLY A 19 0.50 3.02 -9.38
C GLY A 19 2.01 2.94 -9.63
N ASN A 20 2.43 2.52 -10.83
CA ASN A 20 3.84 2.48 -11.19
C ASN A 20 4.50 3.86 -11.27
N ILE A 21 3.79 4.86 -11.80
CA ILE A 21 4.29 6.23 -11.85
C ILE A 21 4.56 6.73 -10.42
N ILE A 22 3.59 6.53 -9.51
CA ILE A 22 3.75 6.88 -8.09
C ILE A 22 4.91 6.10 -7.47
N ASN A 23 4.97 4.77 -7.64
CA ASN A 23 6.04 3.96 -7.06
C ASN A 23 7.43 4.40 -7.55
N ARG A 24 7.55 4.74 -8.83
CA ARG A 24 8.80 5.24 -9.40
C ARG A 24 9.17 6.63 -8.88
N MET A 25 8.20 7.49 -8.61
CA MET A 25 8.49 8.78 -7.96
C MET A 25 8.94 8.59 -6.50
N LEU A 26 8.41 7.57 -5.81
CA LEU A 26 8.73 7.30 -4.42
C LEU A 26 10.08 6.59 -4.25
N PHE A 27 10.35 5.56 -5.05
CA PHE A 27 11.46 4.63 -4.86
C PHE A 27 12.31 4.43 -6.11
N THR A 28 12.17 5.23 -7.17
CA THR A 28 12.85 5.04 -8.49
C THR A 28 12.55 3.70 -9.20
N ASP A 29 11.87 2.78 -8.52
CA ASP A 29 11.60 1.42 -8.95
C ASP A 29 10.20 1.27 -9.56
N ARG A 30 10.07 0.31 -10.48
CA ARG A 30 8.77 -0.13 -11.01
C ARG A 30 8.32 -1.36 -10.25
N PHE A 31 7.02 -1.61 -10.21
CA PHE A 31 6.51 -2.84 -9.61
C PHE A 31 6.97 -4.07 -10.39
N GLU A 32 7.53 -5.03 -9.68
CA GLU A 32 7.65 -6.40 -10.18
C GLU A 32 6.30 -7.12 -10.18
N LYS A 33 6.19 -8.26 -10.87
CA LYS A 33 4.93 -9.04 -10.97
C LYS A 33 4.33 -9.43 -9.62
N GLU A 34 5.16 -9.65 -8.60
CA GLU A 34 4.67 -9.96 -7.26
C GLU A 34 4.14 -8.73 -6.54
N GLU A 35 4.81 -7.60 -6.71
CA GLU A 35 4.44 -6.31 -6.11
C GLU A 35 3.19 -5.74 -6.76
N GLU A 36 3.00 -5.95 -8.07
CA GLU A 36 1.74 -5.66 -8.77
C GLU A 36 0.55 -6.38 -8.12
N ARG A 37 0.68 -7.70 -7.87
CA ARG A 37 -0.38 -8.47 -7.22
C ARG A 37 -0.66 -7.97 -5.80
N LYS A 38 0.39 -7.65 -5.03
CA LYS A 38 0.25 -7.05 -3.70
C LYS A 38 -0.44 -5.70 -3.76
N PHE A 39 -0.05 -4.82 -4.70
CA PHE A 39 -0.64 -3.51 -4.92
C PHE A 39 -2.14 -3.61 -5.17
N PHE A 40 -2.58 -4.43 -6.12
CA PHE A 40 -4.01 -4.56 -6.42
C PHE A 40 -4.81 -5.20 -5.27
N THR A 41 -4.19 -6.12 -4.53
CA THR A 41 -4.82 -6.69 -3.33
C THR A 41 -5.03 -5.63 -2.25
N LEU A 42 -4.02 -4.80 -1.97
CA LEU A 42 -4.10 -3.71 -1.00
C LEU A 42 -5.10 -2.63 -1.44
N LYS A 43 -5.04 -2.22 -2.71
CA LYS A 43 -5.99 -1.27 -3.29
C LYS A 43 -7.42 -1.74 -3.11
N SER A 44 -7.71 -2.99 -3.47
CA SER A 44 -9.05 -3.57 -3.29
C SER A 44 -9.50 -3.55 -1.83
N LYS A 45 -8.62 -3.85 -0.86
CA LYS A 45 -8.96 -3.74 0.57
C LYS A 45 -9.30 -2.31 0.99
N LEU A 46 -8.65 -1.31 0.41
CA LEU A 46 -8.87 0.11 0.72
C LEU A 46 -10.11 0.67 0.03
N ASP A 47 -10.33 0.33 -1.25
CA ASP A 47 -11.53 0.72 -2.01
C ASP A 47 -12.80 0.21 -1.32
N ASN A 48 -12.73 -0.98 -0.72
CA ASN A 48 -13.84 -1.62 -0.03
C ASN A 48 -13.79 -1.42 1.50
N ILE A 49 -13.06 -0.41 2.00
CA ILE A 49 -12.93 -0.16 3.45
C ILE A 49 -14.29 0.10 4.10
N PHE A 50 -15.26 0.67 3.38
CA PHE A 50 -16.59 0.95 3.91
C PHE A 50 -17.58 -0.22 3.77
N ASP A 51 -17.28 -1.24 2.97
CA ASP A 51 -18.19 -2.37 2.73
C ASP A 51 -18.48 -3.17 4.00
N THR A 52 -17.51 -3.21 4.91
CA THR A 52 -17.67 -3.90 6.19
C THR A 52 -18.12 -2.98 7.32
N PHE A 53 -18.50 -1.73 7.02
CA PHE A 53 -18.93 -0.76 8.03
C PHE A 53 -20.35 -1.07 8.49
N GLU A 54 -20.55 -1.05 9.80
CA GLU A 54 -21.83 -1.33 10.44
C GLU A 54 -22.26 -0.12 11.30
N PRO A 55 -23.56 0.15 11.46
CA PRO A 55 -24.03 1.33 12.20
C PRO A 55 -23.49 1.43 13.63
N TYR A 56 -23.19 0.30 14.29
CA TYR A 56 -22.63 0.29 15.64
C TYR A 56 -21.13 0.65 15.70
N ASP A 57 -20.44 0.72 14.56
CA ASP A 57 -19.04 1.16 14.51
C ASP A 57 -18.89 2.64 14.94
N VAL A 58 -19.96 3.44 14.79
CA VAL A 58 -19.99 4.84 15.29
C VAL A 58 -19.88 4.93 16.81
N LEU A 59 -20.12 3.83 17.53
CA LEU A 59 -20.00 3.74 18.97
C LEU A 59 -18.53 3.52 19.40
N ILE A 60 -17.61 3.26 18.48
CA ILE A 60 -16.18 3.09 18.77
C ILE A 60 -15.57 4.46 19.08
N ASN A 61 -15.16 4.66 20.31
CA ASN A 61 -14.55 5.89 20.83
C ASN A 61 -13.47 5.55 21.88
N GLY A 62 -12.85 6.59 22.45
CA GLY A 62 -11.74 6.43 23.41
C GLY A 62 -12.08 5.61 24.66
N TRP A 63 -13.35 5.51 25.06
CA TRP A 63 -13.76 4.64 26.16
C TRP A 63 -14.13 3.23 25.67
N THR A 64 -14.98 3.11 24.64
CA THR A 64 -15.47 1.80 24.16
C THR A 64 -14.36 0.95 23.56
N ILE A 65 -13.28 1.54 23.06
CA ILE A 65 -12.08 0.81 22.60
C ILE A 65 -11.43 -0.05 23.68
N ASN A 66 -11.72 0.21 24.96
CA ASN A 66 -11.22 -0.62 26.06
C ASN A 66 -11.98 -1.94 26.22
N ILE A 67 -13.19 -2.02 25.67
CA ILE A 67 -14.02 -3.22 25.68
C ILE A 67 -13.50 -4.19 24.59
N PRO A 68 -13.23 -5.48 24.93
CA PRO A 68 -12.59 -6.41 23.99
C PRO A 68 -13.26 -6.55 22.63
N LEU A 69 -14.59 -6.53 22.57
CA LEU A 69 -15.34 -6.67 21.32
C LEU A 69 -15.14 -5.46 20.39
N PHE A 70 -15.27 -4.25 20.92
CA PHE A 70 -15.07 -3.01 20.17
C PHE A 70 -13.60 -2.82 19.78
N ARG A 71 -12.66 -3.23 20.65
CA ARG A 71 -11.23 -3.26 20.30
C ARG A 71 -10.97 -4.13 19.08
N ARG A 72 -11.40 -5.39 19.13
CA ARG A 72 -11.21 -6.35 18.03
C ARG A 72 -11.84 -5.83 16.74
N ARG A 73 -13.02 -5.21 16.85
CA ARG A 73 -13.71 -4.60 15.71
C ARG A 73 -12.89 -3.44 15.13
N ALA A 74 -12.41 -2.52 15.96
CA ALA A 74 -11.58 -1.40 15.54
C ALA A 74 -10.27 -1.88 14.88
N GLU A 75 -9.60 -2.87 15.45
CA GLU A 75 -8.39 -3.48 14.89
C GLU A 75 -8.68 -4.09 13.50
N ALA A 76 -9.79 -4.82 13.35
CA ALA A 76 -10.20 -5.36 12.06
C ALA A 76 -10.48 -4.27 11.02
N ARG A 77 -11.05 -3.13 11.44
CA ARG A 77 -11.32 -1.96 10.58
C ARG A 77 -10.03 -1.23 10.17
N LEU A 78 -9.05 -1.19 11.05
CA LEU A 78 -7.74 -0.57 10.80
C LEU A 78 -6.79 -1.48 10.00
N LYS A 79 -7.08 -2.78 9.90
CA LYS A 79 -6.21 -3.78 9.25
C LYS A 79 -5.82 -3.42 7.81
N PRO A 80 -6.72 -2.95 6.92
CA PRO A 80 -6.31 -2.53 5.56
C PRO A 80 -5.28 -1.40 5.56
N GLN A 81 -5.39 -0.45 6.51
CA GLN A 81 -4.42 0.64 6.63
C GLN A 81 -3.10 0.14 7.21
N SER A 82 -3.14 -0.76 8.20
CA SER A 82 -1.92 -1.37 8.72
C SER A 82 -1.21 -2.18 7.63
N ASP A 83 -1.94 -2.94 6.82
CA ASP A 83 -1.39 -3.72 5.69
C ASP A 83 -0.69 -2.81 4.66
N LEU A 84 -1.24 -1.61 4.40
CA LEU A 84 -0.60 -0.62 3.54
C LEU A 84 0.69 -0.08 4.17
N LEU A 85 0.68 0.24 5.45
CA LEU A 85 1.87 0.72 6.17
C LEU A 85 2.97 -0.35 6.19
N ASP A 86 2.60 -1.62 6.42
CA ASP A 86 3.53 -2.75 6.38
C ASP A 86 4.18 -2.87 4.99
N PHE A 87 3.39 -2.75 3.91
CA PHE A 87 3.91 -2.75 2.54
C PHE A 87 4.90 -1.62 2.27
N LEU A 88 4.59 -0.39 2.68
CA LEU A 88 5.51 0.74 2.51
C LEU A 88 6.79 0.56 3.35
N MET A 89 6.65 0.01 4.55
CA MET A 89 7.77 -0.24 5.45
C MET A 89 8.70 -1.34 4.91
N GLU A 90 8.17 -2.38 4.26
CA GLU A 90 8.96 -3.37 3.53
C GLU A 90 9.84 -2.70 2.46
N GLN A 91 9.29 -1.75 1.69
CA GLN A 91 10.05 -1.04 0.65
C GLN A 91 11.14 -0.13 1.24
N ILE A 92 10.84 0.58 2.33
CA ILE A 92 11.83 1.39 3.06
C ILE A 92 12.95 0.50 3.61
N GLN A 93 12.62 -0.67 4.17
CA GLN A 93 13.63 -1.61 4.67
C GLN A 93 14.52 -2.15 3.55
N LYS A 94 13.96 -2.48 2.38
CA LYS A 94 14.75 -2.84 1.19
C LYS A 94 15.74 -1.73 0.81
N ARG A 95 15.27 -0.48 0.75
CA ARG A 95 16.12 0.68 0.44
C ARG A 95 17.25 0.86 1.45
N ARG A 96 16.94 0.81 2.75
CA ARG A 96 17.94 0.91 3.82
C ARG A 96 19.00 -0.20 3.73
N LYS A 97 18.59 -1.42 3.39
CA LYS A 97 19.51 -2.53 3.16
C LYS A 97 20.40 -2.28 1.95
N ALA A 98 19.85 -1.81 0.83
CA ALA A 98 20.64 -1.48 -0.36
C ALA A 98 21.68 -0.39 -0.09
N ILE A 99 21.35 0.61 0.73
CA ILE A 99 22.30 1.63 1.19
C ILE A 99 23.40 1.01 2.05
N ALA A 100 23.04 0.18 3.04
CA ALA A 100 24.00 -0.46 3.93
C ALA A 100 24.95 -1.42 3.20
N ASP A 101 24.44 -2.14 2.20
CA ASP A 101 25.21 -3.06 1.35
C ASP A 101 26.01 -2.33 0.26
N GLY A 102 25.86 -1.01 0.13
CA GLY A 102 26.56 -0.15 -0.84
C GLY A 102 26.06 -0.27 -2.28
N THR A 103 24.93 -0.96 -2.51
CA THR A 103 24.33 -1.13 -3.85
C THR A 103 23.44 0.05 -4.25
N HIS A 104 23.03 0.88 -3.29
CA HIS A 104 22.35 2.16 -3.50
C HIS A 104 23.15 3.28 -2.82
N VAL A 105 23.36 4.39 -3.51
CA VAL A 105 24.12 5.54 -3.01
C VAL A 105 23.19 6.75 -2.94
N LEU A 106 23.16 7.41 -1.78
CA LEU A 106 22.48 8.70 -1.63
C LEU A 106 23.38 9.79 -2.24
N ASP A 107 22.89 10.47 -3.27
CA ASP A 107 23.59 11.57 -3.97
C ASP A 107 22.81 12.88 -3.86
N GLY A 108 23.52 13.99 -3.67
CA GLY A 108 22.94 15.34 -3.58
C GLY A 108 21.80 15.46 -2.57
N ASP A 109 20.65 15.98 -3.04
CA ASP A 109 19.41 16.16 -2.26
C ASP A 109 18.53 14.89 -2.21
N GLY A 110 19.05 13.75 -2.66
CA GLY A 110 18.31 12.50 -2.80
C GLY A 110 17.79 12.28 -4.21
N SER A 111 17.90 11.04 -4.71
CA SER A 111 17.56 10.70 -6.10
C SER A 111 16.05 10.46 -6.31
N ASP A 112 15.33 10.17 -5.23
CA ASP A 112 13.88 10.04 -5.17
C ASP A 112 13.32 10.54 -3.85
N PHE A 113 11.99 10.46 -3.71
CA PHE A 113 11.29 10.92 -2.52
C PHE A 113 11.84 10.25 -1.27
N VAL A 114 12.02 8.92 -1.25
CA VAL A 114 12.51 8.23 -0.04
C VAL A 114 13.94 8.63 0.29
N ASP A 115 14.82 8.74 -0.71
CA ASP A 115 16.19 9.21 -0.48
C ASP A 115 16.24 10.59 0.18
N ALA A 116 15.39 11.52 -0.29
CA ALA A 116 15.33 12.88 0.27
C ALA A 116 14.94 12.92 1.76
N PHE A 117 14.23 11.90 2.27
CA PHE A 117 13.88 11.79 3.70
C PHE A 117 14.89 10.97 4.52
N LEU A 118 15.82 10.26 3.87
CA LEU A 118 16.83 9.44 4.54
C LEU A 118 18.17 10.16 4.73
N ILE A 119 18.35 11.32 4.08
CA ILE A 119 19.47 12.25 4.28
C ILE A 119 19.25 13.08 5.55
#